data_AF-A0A163A4Q3-F1
#
_entry.id   AF-A0A163A4Q3-F1
#
_cell.length_a   1.000
_cell.length_b   1.000
_cell.length_c   1.000
_cell.angle_alpha   90.00
_cell.angle_beta   90.00
_cell.angle_gamma   90.00
#
_symmetry.space_group_name_H-M   'P 1'
#
loop_
_entity.id
_entity.type
_entity.pdbx_description
1 polymer ?
#
loop_
_entity_poly.entity_id
_entity_poly.type
_entity_poly.pdbx_seq_one_letter_code
_entity_poly.pdbx_strand_id
1 'polypeptide(L)'
;FAIAWKNARNDNQQRIMERENDVHWSELHELVYFNAVECTIIDPIHNLFLGTTKYIMEKWISTGLISNAHLIAMQDDADKLHVLIGYTSLRKKIIKAFPFMKADKWKSWCLVYSPTVLSGHLLQKHFDNWMCFVNVC
;
A
#
# COMPACT_ATOMS: atom_id res chain seq x y z
N PHE A 1 5.31 3.35 26.62
CA PHE A 1 5.22 1.94 26.22
C PHE A 1 6.60 1.28 26.05
N ALA A 2 7.52 1.81 25.24
CA ALA A 2 8.86 1.23 25.06
C ALA A 2 9.70 1.13 26.36
N ILE A 3 9.70 2.16 27.22
CA ILE A 3 10.42 2.09 28.52
C ILE A 3 9.83 1.01 29.45
N ALA A 4 8.50 0.83 29.42
CA ALA A 4 7.83 -0.21 30.20
C ALA A 4 8.18 -1.62 29.69
N TRP A 5 8.32 -1.77 28.36
CA TRP A 5 8.82 -2.99 27.73
C TRP A 5 10.27 -3.30 28.15
N LYS A 6 11.16 -2.29 28.16
CA LYS A 6 12.56 -2.45 28.61
C LYS A 6 12.63 -2.95 30.07
N ASN A 7 11.73 -2.45 30.91
CA ASN A 7 11.67 -2.76 32.33
C ASN A 7 10.81 -3.98 32.68
N ALA A 8 10.31 -4.72 31.67
CA ALA A 8 9.54 -5.93 31.90
C ALA A 8 10.38 -7.00 32.61
N ARG A 9 9.74 -7.85 33.43
CA ARG A 9 10.47 -8.78 34.30
C ARG A 9 11.02 -10.00 33.57
N ASN A 10 10.45 -10.34 32.41
CA ASN A 10 10.85 -11.47 31.59
C ASN A 10 10.36 -11.32 30.14
N ASP A 11 10.94 -12.12 29.24
CA ASP A 11 10.65 -12.15 27.81
C ASP A 11 9.18 -12.42 27.48
N ASN A 12 8.47 -13.16 28.34
CA ASN A 12 7.05 -13.43 28.12
C ASN A 12 6.20 -12.16 28.28
N GLN A 13 6.51 -11.33 29.28
CA GLN A 13 5.85 -10.04 29.45
C GLN A 13 6.16 -9.09 28.29
N GLN A 14 7.40 -9.10 27.80
CA GLN A 14 7.80 -8.33 26.62
C GLN A 14 7.00 -8.72 25.38
N ARG A 15 6.87 -10.02 25.09
CA ARG A 15 6.09 -10.52 23.95
C ARG A 15 4.59 -10.21 24.05
N ILE A 16 4.03 -10.22 25.27
CA ILE A 16 2.63 -9.81 25.49
C ILE A 16 2.49 -8.32 25.18
N MET A 17 3.38 -7.48 25.73
CA MET A 17 3.35 -6.04 25.49
C MET A 17 3.55 -5.68 24.00
N GLU A 18 4.41 -6.39 23.29
CA GLU A 18 4.58 -6.26 21.83
C GLU A 18 3.29 -6.56 21.08
N ARG A 19 2.60 -7.66 21.38
CA ARG A 19 1.34 -8.00 20.70
C ARG A 19 0.21 -7.04 21.01
N GLU A 20 0.18 -6.50 22.23
CA GLU A 20 -0.91 -5.62 22.67
C GLU A 20 -0.72 -4.17 22.19
N ASN A 21 0.53 -3.72 22.09
CA ASN A 21 0.83 -2.30 21.86
C ASN A 21 1.64 -2.04 20.58
N ASP A 22 2.10 -3.09 19.89
CA ASP A 22 2.99 -3.01 18.73
C ASP A 22 4.27 -2.19 18.99
N VAL A 23 4.77 -2.23 20.23
CA VAL A 23 5.93 -1.42 20.68
C VAL A 23 7.02 -2.31 21.29
N HIS A 24 8.26 -2.09 20.87
CA HIS A 24 9.48 -2.75 21.32
C HIS A 24 10.55 -1.70 21.67
N TRP A 25 11.35 -1.94 22.71
CA TRP A 25 12.47 -1.05 23.05
C TRP A 25 13.70 -1.38 22.22
N SER A 26 14.38 -0.35 21.73
CA SER A 26 15.68 -0.46 21.09
C SER A 26 16.62 0.63 21.61
N GLU A 27 17.92 0.43 21.45
CA GLU A 27 18.98 1.39 21.83
C GLU A 27 18.80 2.74 21.15
N LEU A 28 18.13 2.78 20.00
CA LEU A 28 17.76 4.04 19.31
C LEU A 28 16.92 4.96 20.22
N HIS A 29 16.13 4.41 21.14
CA HIS A 29 15.32 5.21 22.07
C HIS A 29 16.15 5.95 23.13
N GLU A 30 17.45 5.66 23.27
CA GLU A 30 18.35 6.43 24.15
C GLU A 30 18.93 7.67 23.47
N LEU A 31 18.83 7.75 22.14
CA LEU A 31 19.32 8.90 21.39
C LEU A 31 18.36 10.08 21.59
N VAL A 32 18.88 11.18 22.14
CA VAL A 32 18.10 12.40 22.46
C VAL A 32 17.35 12.97 21.25
N TYR A 33 17.85 12.72 20.04
CA TYR A 33 17.25 13.18 18.78
C TYR A 33 16.35 12.15 18.10
N PHE A 34 16.30 10.90 18.58
CA PHE A 34 15.51 9.86 17.96
C PHE A 34 14.09 9.86 18.53
N ASN A 35 13.15 10.37 17.74
CA ASN A 35 11.74 10.21 17.99
C ASN A 35 11.23 9.12 17.04
N ALA A 36 10.82 7.96 17.56
CA ALA A 36 10.38 6.85 16.72
C ALA A 36 9.25 7.24 15.75
N VAL A 37 8.36 8.17 16.11
CA VAL A 37 7.27 8.61 15.22
C VAL A 37 7.79 9.50 14.10
N GLU A 38 8.71 10.42 14.40
CA GLU A 38 9.24 11.39 13.41
C GLU A 38 10.42 10.83 12.60
N CYS A 39 11.14 9.85 13.14
CA CYS A 39 12.33 9.24 12.56
C CYS A 39 12.05 7.87 11.93
N THR A 40 10.81 7.36 11.98
CA THR A 40 10.42 6.21 11.17
C THR A 40 10.22 6.67 9.74
N ILE A 41 11.22 6.40 8.89
CA ILE A 41 11.06 6.52 7.44
C ILE A 41 10.08 5.42 7.03
N ILE A 42 8.85 5.81 6.73
CA ILE A 42 7.91 4.92 6.06
C ILE A 42 8.48 4.68 4.67
N ASP A 43 8.95 3.46 4.40
CA ASP A 43 9.37 3.10 3.05
C ASP A 43 8.15 3.14 2.12
N PRO A 44 8.03 4.16 1.24
CA PRO A 44 6.86 4.31 0.39
C PRO A 44 6.75 3.14 -0.60
N ILE A 45 7.86 2.51 -0.98
CA ILE A 45 7.85 1.41 -1.94
C ILE A 45 7.14 0.19 -1.35
N HIS A 46 7.56 -0.25 -0.16
CA HIS A 46 7.04 -1.49 0.42
C HIS A 46 5.75 -1.27 1.21
N ASN A 47 5.58 -0.13 1.90
CA ASN A 47 4.39 0.10 2.71
C ASN A 47 3.26 0.71 1.90
N LEU A 48 3.51 1.79 1.16
CA LEU A 48 2.45 2.55 0.48
C LEU A 48 2.03 1.87 -0.83
N PHE A 49 2.99 1.59 -1.72
CA PHE A 49 2.71 0.96 -3.01
C PHE A 49 2.48 -0.54 -2.86
N LEU A 50 3.42 -1.31 -2.34
CA LEU A 50 3.22 -2.76 -2.22
C LEU A 50 2.20 -3.14 -1.14
N GLY A 51 2.12 -2.40 -0.04
CA GLY A 51 1.19 -2.66 1.07
C GLY A 51 -0.21 -2.11 0.80
N THR A 52 -0.39 -0.80 0.99
CA THR A 52 -1.72 -0.16 0.99
C THR A 52 -2.42 -0.25 -0.37
N THR A 53 -1.73 0.09 -1.46
CA THR A 53 -2.31 0.06 -2.82
C THR A 53 -2.79 -1.35 -3.17
N LYS A 54 -1.97 -2.37 -2.89
CA LYS A 54 -2.33 -3.78 -3.09
C LYS A 54 -3.55 -4.17 -2.27
N TYR A 55 -3.53 -3.87 -0.97
CA TYR A 55 -4.60 -4.23 -0.06
C TYR A 55 -5.95 -3.64 -0.48
N ILE A 56 -5.98 -2.37 -0.90
CA ILE A 56 -7.22 -1.71 -1.36
C ILE A 56 -7.75 -2.40 -2.61
N MET A 57 -6.89 -2.70 -3.61
CA MET A 57 -7.32 -3.41 -4.82
C MET A 57 -7.86 -4.81 -4.50
N GLU A 58 -7.18 -5.59 -3.66
CA GLU A 58 -7.63 -6.91 -3.23
C GLU A 58 -8.96 -6.85 -2.47
N LYS A 59 -9.14 -5.82 -1.63
CA LYS A 59 -10.38 -5.60 -0.90
C LYS A 59 -11.54 -5.24 -1.84
N TRP A 60 -11.31 -4.39 -2.83
CA TRP A 60 -12.33 -4.01 -3.81
C TRP A 60 -12.73 -5.16 -4.73
N ILE A 61 -11.79 -6.02 -5.10
CA ILE A 61 -12.09 -7.23 -5.88
C ILE A 61 -12.89 -8.23 -5.02
N SER A 62 -12.45 -8.50 -3.79
CA SER A 62 -13.12 -9.48 -2.91
C SER A 62 -14.51 -9.04 -2.44
N THR A 63 -14.75 -7.73 -2.35
CA THR A 63 -16.08 -7.17 -2.01
C THR A 63 -16.99 -7.00 -3.23
N GLY A 64 -16.49 -7.27 -4.44
CA GLY A 64 -17.25 -7.12 -5.68
C GLY A 64 -17.38 -5.68 -6.19
N LEU A 65 -16.71 -4.71 -5.56
CA LEU A 65 -16.66 -3.33 -6.06
C LEU A 65 -15.97 -3.27 -7.44
N ILE A 66 -14.93 -4.09 -7.62
CA ILE A 66 -14.31 -4.34 -8.92
C ILE A 66 -14.70 -5.76 -9.36
N SER A 67 -15.53 -5.85 -10.39
CA SER A 67 -15.95 -7.12 -10.98
C SER A 67 -14.95 -7.61 -12.04
N ASN A 68 -15.07 -8.87 -12.47
CA ASN A 68 -14.29 -9.39 -13.60
C ASN A 68 -14.52 -8.60 -14.89
N ALA A 69 -15.74 -8.09 -15.12
CA ALA A 69 -16.04 -7.23 -16.27
C ALA A 69 -15.28 -5.90 -16.20
N HIS A 70 -15.18 -5.30 -15.00
CA HIS A 70 -14.35 -4.13 -14.78
C HIS A 70 -12.88 -4.45 -15.09
N LEU A 71 -12.34 -5.56 -14.58
CA LEU A 71 -10.93 -5.93 -14.83
C LEU A 71 -10.59 -6.11 -16.32
N ILE A 72 -11.54 -6.61 -17.12
CA ILE A 72 -11.38 -6.73 -18.59
C ILE A 72 -11.33 -5.33 -19.21
N ALA A 73 -12.34 -4.50 -18.96
CA ALA A 73 -12.41 -3.16 -19.54
C ALA A 73 -11.23 -2.27 -19.10
N MET A 74 -10.83 -2.38 -17.84
CA MET A 74 -9.66 -1.73 -17.27
C MET A 74 -8.36 -2.16 -17.95
N GLN A 75 -8.22 -3.43 -18.34
CA GLN A 75 -7.04 -3.89 -19.08
C GLN A 75 -7.04 -3.32 -20.50
N ASP A 76 -8.19 -3.25 -21.17
CA ASP A 76 -8.30 -2.65 -22.51
C ASP A 76 -7.93 -1.16 -22.48
N ASP A 77 -8.33 -0.43 -21.45
CA ASP A 77 -7.94 0.97 -21.26
C ASP A 77 -6.46 1.11 -20.93
N ALA A 78 -5.93 0.23 -20.08
CA ALA A 78 -4.50 0.21 -19.74
C ALA A 78 -3.61 -0.10 -20.95
N ASP A 79 -4.06 -0.96 -21.87
CA ASP A 79 -3.30 -1.33 -23.08
C ASP A 79 -3.21 -0.16 -24.09
N LYS A 80 -4.10 0.84 -23.98
CA LYS A 80 -4.05 2.09 -24.77
C LYS A 80 -3.10 3.13 -24.18
N LEU A 81 -2.66 2.96 -22.93
CA LEU A 81 -1.79 3.94 -22.27
C LEU A 81 -0.33 3.80 -22.74
N HIS A 82 0.24 4.94 -23.12
CA HIS A 82 1.68 5.05 -23.35
C HIS A 82 2.41 5.18 -22.01
N VAL A 83 3.16 4.15 -21.65
CA VAL A 83 3.93 4.12 -20.39
C VAL A 83 5.15 5.04 -20.50
N LEU A 84 5.28 5.98 -19.57
CA LEU A 84 6.42 6.88 -19.48
C LEU A 84 7.71 6.14 -19.09
N ILE A 85 8.86 6.68 -19.53
CA ILE A 85 10.18 6.18 -19.13
C ILE A 85 10.30 6.25 -17.61
N GLY A 86 10.66 5.13 -16.97
CA GLY A 86 10.78 5.01 -15.52
C GLY A 86 9.60 4.29 -14.83
N TYR A 87 8.55 3.95 -15.56
CA TYR A 87 7.43 3.12 -15.06
C TYR A 87 7.40 1.74 -15.73
N THR A 88 6.91 0.76 -14.99
CA THR A 88 6.81 -0.63 -15.42
C THR A 88 5.45 -0.90 -16.08
N SER A 89 5.48 -1.42 -17.30
CA SER A 89 4.27 -1.83 -18.02
C SER A 89 3.53 -2.99 -17.33
N LEU A 90 2.21 -2.88 -17.22
CA LEU A 90 1.32 -3.86 -16.58
C LEU A 90 0.62 -4.80 -17.57
N ARG A 91 1.40 -5.40 -18.48
CA ARG A 91 0.89 -6.29 -19.52
C ARG A 91 0.07 -7.46 -18.96
N LYS A 92 -1.23 -7.51 -19.28
CA LYS A 92 -2.18 -8.58 -18.89
C LYS A 92 -2.22 -8.86 -17.38
N LYS A 93 -1.83 -7.89 -16.54
CA LYS A 93 -1.82 -8.04 -15.08
C LYS A 93 -3.14 -7.64 -14.45
N ILE A 94 -3.82 -6.63 -14.99
CA ILE A 94 -5.07 -6.09 -14.46
C ILE A 94 -6.19 -7.10 -14.68
N ILE A 95 -6.34 -7.62 -15.90
CA ILE A 95 -7.35 -8.64 -16.24
C ILE A 95 -7.24 -9.91 -15.38
N LYS A 96 -6.07 -10.18 -14.79
CA LYS A 96 -5.81 -11.33 -13.92
C LYS A 96 -5.87 -11.01 -12.43
N ALA A 97 -6.39 -9.84 -12.04
CA ALA A 97 -6.43 -9.38 -10.65
C ALA A 97 -5.03 -9.27 -10.00
N PHE A 98 -4.08 -8.64 -10.71
CA PHE A 98 -2.78 -8.22 -10.18
C PHE A 98 -1.86 -9.33 -9.61
N PRO A 99 -1.67 -10.48 -10.30
CA PRO A 99 -0.93 -11.60 -9.73
C PRO A 99 0.57 -11.32 -9.65
N PHE A 100 1.15 -11.59 -8.47
CA PHE A 100 2.59 -11.52 -8.19
C PHE A 100 3.26 -10.21 -8.66
N MET A 101 2.58 -9.08 -8.44
CA MET A 101 3.17 -7.77 -8.71
C MET A 101 4.17 -7.38 -7.62
N LYS A 102 5.36 -6.96 -8.08
CA LYS A 102 6.41 -6.37 -7.23
C LYS A 102 6.13 -4.88 -7.00
N ALA A 103 6.86 -4.28 -6.07
CA ALA A 103 6.63 -2.91 -5.64
C ALA A 103 6.74 -1.87 -6.78
N ASP A 104 7.65 -2.04 -7.74
CA ASP A 104 7.78 -1.17 -8.92
C ASP A 104 6.52 -1.18 -9.81
N LYS A 105 5.89 -2.35 -9.94
CA LYS A 105 4.63 -2.52 -10.68
C LYS A 105 3.46 -1.91 -9.92
N TRP A 106 3.44 -2.04 -8.59
CA TRP A 106 2.44 -1.37 -7.75
C TRP A 106 2.58 0.15 -7.77
N LYS A 107 3.80 0.67 -7.79
CA LYS A 107 4.07 2.10 -8.00
C LYS A 107 3.52 2.57 -9.34
N SER A 108 3.79 1.83 -10.40
CA SER A 108 3.28 2.14 -11.75
C SER A 108 1.75 2.07 -11.81
N TRP A 109 1.16 1.08 -11.15
CA TRP A 109 -0.29 0.98 -10.98
C TRP A 109 -0.86 2.22 -10.29
N CYS A 110 -0.34 2.56 -9.11
CA CYS A 110 -0.82 3.66 -8.30
C CYS A 110 -0.74 5.00 -9.05
N LEU A 111 0.45 5.34 -9.57
CA LEU A 111 0.72 6.69 -10.08
C LEU A 111 0.29 6.92 -11.53
N VAL A 112 0.24 5.89 -12.38
CA VAL A 112 0.03 6.05 -13.83
C VAL A 112 -1.27 5.40 -14.29
N TYR A 113 -1.45 4.12 -14.00
CA TYR A 113 -2.59 3.38 -14.53
C TYR A 113 -3.88 3.72 -13.80
N SER A 114 -3.89 3.61 -12.47
CA SER A 114 -5.10 3.68 -11.66
C SER A 114 -5.88 5.00 -11.80
N PRO A 115 -5.26 6.20 -11.95
CA PRO A 115 -6.01 7.44 -12.14
C PRO A 115 -6.81 7.44 -13.45
N THR A 116 -6.29 6.80 -14.48
CA THR A 116 -6.93 6.77 -15.80
C THR A 116 -7.89 5.59 -15.93
N VAL A 117 -7.46 4.44 -15.44
CA VAL A 117 -8.12 3.13 -15.65
C VAL A 117 -9.26 2.89 -14.67
N LEU A 118 -9.26 3.52 -13.49
CA LEU A 118 -10.39 3.41 -12.55
C LEU A 118 -11.50 4.43 -12.84
N SER A 119 -11.18 5.48 -13.58
CA SER A 119 -12.14 6.51 -13.96
C SER A 119 -13.23 5.90 -14.85
N GLY A 120 -14.50 6.08 -14.47
CA GLY A 120 -15.65 5.54 -15.19
C GLY A 120 -16.03 4.09 -14.86
N HIS A 121 -15.18 3.35 -14.12
CA HIS A 121 -15.47 1.97 -13.68
C HIS A 121 -15.90 1.88 -12.21
N LEU A 122 -15.66 2.95 -11.43
CA LEU A 122 -16.05 3.06 -10.02
C LEU A 122 -17.09 4.15 -9.81
N LEU A 123 -17.86 4.03 -8.72
CA LEU A 123 -18.67 5.14 -8.23
C LEU A 123 -17.77 6.32 -7.90
N GLN A 124 -18.18 7.54 -8.31
CA GLN A 124 -17.35 8.75 -8.20
C GLN A 124 -16.74 8.94 -6.81
N LYS A 125 -17.52 8.73 -5.74
CA LYS A 125 -17.03 8.82 -4.35
C LYS A 125 -15.83 7.91 -4.05
N HIS A 126 -15.82 6.68 -4.57
CA HIS A 126 -14.70 5.75 -4.35
C HIS A 126 -13.48 6.14 -5.17
N PHE A 127 -13.71 6.66 -6.38
CA PHE A 127 -12.65 7.18 -7.23
C PHE A 127 -12.00 8.43 -6.63
N ASP A 128 -12.79 9.39 -6.12
CA ASP A 128 -12.27 10.61 -5.49
C ASP A 128 -11.42 10.28 -4.25
N ASN A 129 -11.88 9.35 -3.41
CA ASN A 129 -11.11 8.87 -2.26
C ASN A 129 -9.79 8.22 -2.69
N TRP A 130 -9.79 7.46 -3.78
CA TRP A 130 -8.57 6.89 -4.35
C TRP A 130 -7.63 7.96 -4.86
N MET A 131 -8.15 8.97 -5.56
CA MET A 131 -7.33 10.08 -6.05
C MET A 131 -6.72 10.90 -4.91
N CYS A 132 -7.43 11.09 -3.79
CA CYS A 132 -6.84 11.67 -2.59
C CYS A 132 -5.64 10.86 -2.09
N PHE A 133 -5.74 9.52 -2.11
CA PHE A 133 -4.62 8.64 -1.76
C PHE A 133 -3.46 8.77 -2.76
N VAL A 134 -3.74 8.75 -4.07
CA VAL A 134 -2.71 8.89 -5.12
C VAL A 134 -1.98 10.24 -5.02
N ASN A 135 -2.70 11.33 -4.74
CA ASN A 135 -2.13 12.68 -4.68
C ASN A 135 -1.16 12.89 -3.51
N VAL A 136 -1.22 12.06 -2.47
CA VAL A 136 -0.31 12.10 -1.33
C VAL A 136 0.84 11.08 -1.42
N CYS A 137 0.89 10.28 -2.50
CA CYS A 137 1.96 9.32 -2.81
C CYS A 137 3.08 9.96 -3.64
#